data_AF-A0A2H0RJ34-F1
#
_entry.id   AF-A0A2H0RJ34-F1
#
_cell.length_a   1.000
_cell.length_b   1.000
_cell.length_c   1.000
_cell.angle_alpha   90.00
_cell.angle_beta   90.00
_cell.angle_gamma   90.00
#
_symmetry.space_group_name_H-M   'P 1'
#
loop_
_entity.id
_entity.type
_entity.pdbx_description
1 polymer ?
#
loop_
_entity_poly.entity_id
_entity_poly.type
_entity_poly.pdbx_seq_one_letter_code
_entity_poly.pdbx_strand_id
1 'polypeptide(L)' 'MVWILPLTSRGKDSEFYKETKWNKQKSYIVTSQIRTISSKRLSRKIRVIPEDEFEEIRKTVRGFI' A
#
# COMPACT_ATOMS: atom_id res chain seq x y z
N MET A 1 -2.35 -4.00 -17.42
CA MET A 1 -1.87 -4.53 -16.13
C MET A 1 -1.55 -3.35 -15.22
N VAL A 2 -1.58 -3.51 -13.90
CA VAL A 2 -1.27 -2.45 -12.92
C VAL A 2 -0.39 -2.98 -11.80
N TRP A 3 0.46 -2.13 -11.24
CA TRP A 3 1.21 -2.43 -10.03
C TRP A 3 0.39 -2.10 -8.79
N ILE A 4 0.47 -2.98 -7.80
CA ILE A 4 -0.24 -2.84 -6.53
C ILE A 4 0.69 -3.17 -5.37
N LEU A 5 0.39 -2.56 -4.23
CA LEU A 5 0.93 -2.91 -2.93
C LEU A 5 -0.18 -3.54 -2.08
N PRO A 6 0.05 -4.70 -1.45
CA PRO A 6 -0.96 -5.34 -0.63
C PRO A 6 -1.13 -4.62 0.71
N LEU A 7 -2.37 -4.65 1.20
CA LEU A 7 -2.77 -4.18 2.52
C LEU A 7 -3.00 -5.38 3.45
N THR A 8 -2.61 -5.25 4.71
CA THR A 8 -2.84 -6.25 5.75
C THR A 8 -3.27 -5.58 7.05
N SER A 9 -4.10 -6.25 7.84
CA SER A 9 -4.43 -5.83 9.21
C SER A 9 -3.34 -6.23 10.23
N ARG A 10 -2.46 -7.17 9.86
CA ARG A 10 -1.37 -7.65 10.71
C ARG A 10 -0.08 -6.95 10.34
N GLY A 11 0.25 -5.91 11.09
CA GLY A 11 1.53 -5.22 10.98
C GLY A 11 2.67 -6.02 11.62
N LYS A 12 3.89 -5.67 11.22
CA LYS A 12 5.12 -6.09 11.88
C LYS A 12 5.94 -4.85 12.17
N ASP A 13 6.80 -4.93 13.18
CA ASP A 13 7.79 -3.89 13.44
C ASP A 13 8.92 -4.02 12.42
N SER A 14 8.79 -3.35 11.28
CA SER A 14 9.71 -3.43 10.16
C SER A 14 9.51 -2.24 9.23
N GLU A 15 10.60 -1.75 8.65
CA GLU A 15 10.62 -0.67 7.66
C GLU A 15 9.75 -0.94 6.41
N PHE A 16 9.45 -2.22 6.13
CA PHE A 16 8.62 -2.63 5.00
C PHE A 16 7.12 -2.54 5.26
N TYR A 17 6.71 -2.20 6.49
CA TYR A 17 5.32 -2.09 6.90
C TYR A 17 4.97 -0.65 7.22
N LYS A 18 4.31 0.02 6.28
CA LYS A 18 3.83 1.39 6.46
C LYS A 18 2.43 1.38 7.04
N GLU A 19 2.22 1.98 8.20
CA GLU A 19 0.89 2.09 8.81
C GLU A 19 -0.02 3.04 8.01
N THR A 20 -1.26 2.63 7.77
CA THR A 20 -2.33 3.48 7.22
C THR A 20 -3.61 3.28 8.01
N LYS A 21 -4.31 4.39 8.29
CA LYS A 21 -5.58 4.38 9.01
C LYS A 21 -6.72 4.70 8.07
N TRP A 22 -7.77 3.89 8.11
CA TRP A 22 -8.99 4.12 7.34
C TRP A 22 -10.21 3.71 8.14
N ASN A 23 -11.22 4.58 8.20
CA ASN A 23 -12.50 4.31 8.88
C ASN A 23 -12.33 3.75 10.32
N LYS A 24 -11.44 4.36 11.10
CA LYS A 24 -11.05 3.94 12.47
C LYS A 24 -10.38 2.55 12.56
N GLN A 25 -10.09 1.91 11.42
CA GLN A 25 -9.33 0.67 11.36
C GLN A 25 -7.87 0.98 11.00
N LYS A 26 -6.96 0.33 11.73
CA LYS A 26 -5.53 0.37 11.48
C LYS A 26 -5.19 -0.78 10.52
N SER A 27 -4.44 -0.45 9.49
CA SER A 27 -3.93 -1.40 8.50
C SER A 27 -2.52 -1.02 8.09
N TYR A 28 -1.87 -1.88 7.32
CA TYR A 28 -0.48 -1.73 6.95
C TYR A 28 -0.32 -2.02 5.47
N ILE A 29 0.40 -1.14 4.79
CA ILE A 29 0.84 -1.31 3.40
C ILE A 29 2.19 -2.01 3.44
N VAL A 30 2.27 -3.16 2.78
CA VAL A 30 3.52 -3.94 2.71
C VAL A 30 4.32 -3.49 1.49
N THR A 31 5.28 -2.60 1.70
CA THR A 31 6.02 -1.91 0.62
C THR A 31 6.97 -2.85 -0.14
N SER A 32 7.45 -3.91 0.51
CA SER A 32 8.31 -4.93 -0.11
C SER A 32 7.58 -5.89 -1.05
N GLN A 33 6.24 -5.92 -1.04
CA GLN A 33 5.46 -6.89 -1.81
C GLN A 33 4.78 -6.27 -3.04
N ILE A 34 5.55 -5.60 -3.90
CA ILE A 34 5.03 -5.07 -5.17
C ILE A 34 4.57 -6.23 -6.05
N ARG A 35 3.34 -6.15 -6.56
CA ARG A 35 2.75 -7.18 -7.44
C ARG A 35 2.18 -6.55 -8.69
N THR A 36 2.24 -7.27 -9.80
CA THR A 36 1.52 -6.92 -11.02
C THR A 36 0.22 -7.71 -11.08
N ILE A 37 -0.91 -7.03 -11.26
CA ILE A 37 -2.22 -7.66 -11.44
C ILE A 37 -2.92 -7.15 -12.71
N SER A 38 -3.87 -7.93 -13.23
CA SER A 38 -4.81 -7.43 -14.23
C SER A 38 -5.76 -6.43 -13.59
N SER A 39 -6.02 -5.30 -14.26
CA SER A 39 -6.98 -4.28 -13.82
C SER A 39 -8.40 -4.86 -13.68
N LYS A 40 -8.73 -5.92 -14.42
CA LYS A 40 -10.01 -6.64 -14.31
C LYS A 40 -10.27 -7.27 -12.93
N ARG A 41 -9.23 -7.44 -12.10
CA ARG A 41 -9.37 -7.97 -10.72
C ARG A 41 -9.79 -6.89 -9.70
N LEU A 42 -9.73 -5.61 -10.09
CA LEU A 42 -10.17 -4.50 -9.23
C LEU A 42 -11.70 -4.40 -9.30
N SER A 43 -12.38 -4.78 -8.21
CA SER A 43 -13.85 -4.80 -8.16
C SER A 43 -14.45 -3.45 -7.74
N ARG A 44 -13.81 -2.72 -6.82
CA ARG A 44 -14.36 -1.49 -6.23
C ARG A 44 -13.27 -0.52 -5.78
N LYS A 45 -13.54 0.78 -5.93
CA LYS A 45 -12.77 1.87 -5.30
C LYS A 45 -13.24 2.08 -3.86
N ILE A 46 -12.34 1.95 -2.90
CA ILE A 46 -12.64 2.10 -1.45
C ILE A 46 -12.29 3.51 -0.97
N ARG A 47 -11.10 4.00 -1.32
CA ARG A 47 -10.51 5.24 -0.82
C ARG A 47 -9.50 5.78 -1.84
N VAL A 48 -9.23 7.08 -1.79
CA VAL A 48 -8.01 7.68 -2.32
C VAL A 48 -7.10 8.00 -1.13
N ILE A 49 -5.86 7.56 -1.20
CA ILE A 49 -4.87 7.85 -0.16
C ILE A 49 -4.45 9.33 -0.30
N PRO A 50 -4.27 10.07 0.81
CA PRO A 50 -3.70 11.41 0.80
C PRO A 50 -2.37 11.48 0.03
N GLU A 51 -2.10 12.62 -0.59
CA GLU A 51 -0.95 12.79 -1.48
C GLU A 51 0.39 12.70 -0.74
N ASP A 52 0.45 13.21 0.49
CA ASP A 52 1.57 13.08 1.42
C ASP A 52 1.90 11.61 1.71
N GLU A 53 0.88 10.82 2.10
CA GLU A 53 1.04 9.39 2.37
C GLU A 53 1.48 8.64 1.10
N PHE A 54 0.93 9.00 -0.07
CA PHE A 54 1.34 8.43 -1.34
C PHE A 54 2.80 8.72 -1.70
N GLU A 55 3.24 9.97 -1.58
CA GLU A 55 4.62 10.37 -1.90
C GLU A 55 5.63 9.70 -0.97
N GLU A 56 5.30 9.50 0.30
CA GLU A 56 6.14 8.73 1.21
C GLU A 56 6.28 7.27 0.76
N ILE A 57 5.17 6.60 0.42
CA ILE A 57 5.20 5.21 -0.08
C ILE A 57 6.01 5.12 -1.37
N ARG A 58 5.82 6.08 -2.29
CA ARG A 58 6.53 6.15 -3.55
C ARG A 58 8.04 6.29 -3.36
N LYS A 59 8.48 7.13 -2.42
CA LYS A 59 9.90 7.28 -2.06
C LYS A 59 10.47 5.98 -1.51
N THR A 60 9.77 5.31 -0.60
CA THR A 60 10.20 4.01 -0.06
C THR A 60 10.35 2.97 -1.16
N VAL A 61 9.34 2.85 -2.04
CA VAL A 61 9.36 1.91 -3.16
C VAL A 61 10.49 2.18 -4.14
N ARG A 62 10.76 3.46 -4.44
CA ARG A 62 11.91 3.86 -5.28
C ARG A 62 13.25 3.55 -4.64
N GLY A 63 13.35 3.52 -3.30
CA GLY A 63 14.57 3.13 -2.61
C GLY A 63 14.95 1.65 -2.79
N PHE A 64 14.02 0.81 -3.26
CA PHE A 64 14.26 -0.61 -3.49
C PHE A 64 14.74 -0.95 -4.93
N ILE A 65 14.70 0.02 -5.84
CA ILE A 65 15.03 -0.13 -7.27
C ILE A 65 16.21 0.77 -7.60
#